data_AF-A0A0L6WXZ4-F1
#
_entry.id   AF-A0A0L6WXZ4-F1
#
_cell.length_a   1.000
_cell.length_b   1.000
_cell.length_c   1.000
_cell.angle_alpha   90.00
_cell.angle_beta   90.00
_cell.angle_gamma   90.00
#
_symmetry.space_group_name_H-M   'P 1'
#
loop_
_entity.id
_entity.type
_entity.pdbx_description
1 polymer ?
#
loop_
_entity_poly.entity_id
_entity_poly.type
_entity_poly.pdbx_seq_one_letter_code
_entity_poly.pdbx_strand_id
1 'polypeptide(L)'
;MSGMDTAMTFSSTECLGIHLGAPQSANLGDGNGFVNQTIELRQDYGDPEAGTCLESLVGGNHFRVFRQNGPTANSGALFLA
;
A
#
# COMPACT_ATOMS: atom_id res chain seq x y z
N MET A 1 -12.65 -13.04 10.28
CA MET A 1 -12.27 -12.68 8.89
C MET A 1 -13.28 -11.66 8.35
N SER A 2 -13.38 -10.47 8.94
CA SER A 2 -14.43 -9.48 8.57
C SER A 2 -13.92 -8.04 8.52
N GLY A 3 -12.73 -7.74 9.05
CA GLY A 3 -12.17 -6.38 9.04
C GLY A 3 -11.19 -6.12 7.89
N MET A 4 -10.39 -7.13 7.52
CA MET A 4 -9.33 -6.96 6.50
C MET A 4 -9.89 -6.95 5.07
N ASP A 5 -10.91 -7.78 4.79
CA ASP A 5 -11.56 -7.83 3.48
C ASP A 5 -12.30 -6.52 3.16
N THR A 6 -12.94 -5.91 4.16
CA THR A 6 -13.62 -4.62 4.02
C THR A 6 -12.63 -3.49 3.79
N ALA A 7 -11.50 -3.47 4.50
CA ALA A 7 -10.48 -2.42 4.34
C ALA A 7 -9.85 -2.42 2.95
N MET A 8 -9.55 -3.60 2.40
CA MET A 8 -9.05 -3.74 1.03
C MET A 8 -10.08 -3.34 -0.04
N THR A 9 -11.36 -3.55 0.24
CA THR A 9 -12.45 -3.17 -0.68
C THR A 9 -12.66 -1.65 -0.76
N PHE A 10 -12.27 -0.91 0.29
CA PHE A 10 -12.37 0.55 0.37
C PHE A 10 -10.99 1.24 0.28
N SER A 11 -10.10 0.70 -0.56
CA SER A 11 -8.79 1.28 -0.82
C SER A 11 -8.49 1.30 -2.32
N SER A 12 -7.93 2.40 -2.81
CA SER A 12 -7.52 2.56 -4.21
C SER A 12 -6.20 3.33 -4.32
N THR A 13 -5.67 3.47 -5.54
CA THR A 13 -4.42 4.22 -5.76
C THR A 13 -4.62 5.70 -5.50
N GLU A 14 -3.49 6.39 -5.30
CA GLU A 14 -3.47 7.83 -5.10
C GLU A 14 -4.27 8.63 -6.16
N CYS A 15 -4.98 9.65 -5.68
CA CYS A 15 -5.67 10.59 -6.54
C CYS A 15 -4.68 11.48 -7.27
N LEU A 16 -4.64 11.38 -8.60
CA LEU A 16 -3.83 12.24 -9.49
C LEU A 16 -2.33 12.26 -9.16
N GLY A 17 -1.79 11.24 -8.48
CA GLY A 17 -0.39 11.23 -8.06
C GLY A 17 -0.06 12.08 -6.84
N ILE A 18 -1.08 12.55 -6.10
CA ILE A 18 -0.90 13.44 -4.96
C ILE A 18 -0.48 12.60 -3.75
N HIS A 19 0.76 12.79 -3.27
CA HIS A 19 1.25 12.26 -2.00
C HIS A 19 2.34 13.16 -1.43
N LEU A 20 2.64 12.98 -0.14
CA LEU A 20 3.75 13.64 0.54
C LEU A 20 4.81 12.62 0.92
N GLY A 21 6.06 12.93 0.58
CA GLY A 21 7.21 12.07 0.89
C GLY A 21 7.64 11.21 -0.27
N ALA A 22 8.68 10.41 -0.04
CA ALA A 22 9.20 9.44 -0.99
C ALA A 22 8.65 8.03 -0.66
N PRO A 23 8.69 7.09 -1.62
CA PRO A 23 8.38 5.69 -1.35
C PRO A 23 9.09 5.17 -0.10
N GLN A 24 8.36 4.51 0.80
CA GLN A 24 8.95 3.86 1.97
C GLN A 24 9.71 2.61 1.53
N SER A 25 10.84 2.35 2.19
CA SER A 25 11.65 1.15 1.95
C SER A 25 11.52 0.15 3.11
N ALA A 26 11.53 -1.13 2.79
CA ALA A 26 11.52 -2.22 3.76
C ALA A 26 12.50 -3.32 3.33
N ASN A 27 13.12 -3.99 4.31
CA ASN A 27 13.89 -5.20 4.08
C ASN A 27 13.02 -6.41 4.47
N LEU A 28 12.71 -7.27 3.50
CA LEU A 28 11.79 -8.40 3.68
C LEU A 28 12.50 -9.69 4.13
N GLY A 29 13.80 -9.61 4.45
CA GLY A 29 14.62 -10.78 4.80
C GLY A 29 14.80 -11.77 3.65
N ASP A 30 14.60 -11.35 2.40
CA ASP A 30 14.59 -12.22 1.22
C ASP A 30 15.85 -12.14 0.35
N GLY A 31 16.84 -11.36 0.79
CA GLY A 31 18.13 -11.24 0.11
C GLY A 31 18.17 -10.13 -0.95
N ASN A 32 17.09 -9.38 -1.17
CA ASN A 32 17.11 -8.18 -2.01
C ASN A 32 17.64 -6.92 -1.29
N GLY A 33 17.87 -7.01 0.02
CA GLY A 33 18.16 -5.85 0.85
C GLY A 33 16.91 -5.01 1.09
N PHE A 34 17.07 -3.68 1.19
CA PHE A 34 15.92 -2.77 1.28
C PHE A 34 15.33 -2.54 -0.12
N VAL A 35 14.02 -2.76 -0.24
CA VAL A 35 13.25 -2.52 -1.45
C VAL A 35 12.19 -1.47 -1.17
N ASN A 36 11.84 -0.68 -2.19
CA ASN A 36 10.75 0.29 -2.08
C ASN A 36 9.39 -0.40 -2.13
N GLN A 37 8.37 0.24 -1.55
CA GLN A 37 6.98 -0.15 -1.73
C GLN A 37 6.65 -0.30 -3.22
N THR A 38 5.89 -1.34 -3.56
CA THR A 38 5.44 -1.64 -4.92
C THR A 38 4.21 -0.81 -5.29
N ILE A 39 3.29 -0.63 -4.35
CA ILE A 39 2.08 0.18 -4.50
C ILE A 39 1.66 0.74 -3.14
N GLU A 40 1.08 1.93 -3.16
CA GLU A 40 0.37 2.54 -2.04
C GLU A 40 -1.13 2.50 -2.32
N LEU A 41 -1.89 1.89 -1.41
CA LEU A 41 -3.33 1.88 -1.43
C LEU A 41 -3.81 2.83 -0.34
N ARG A 42 -4.65 3.80 -0.71
CA ARG A 42 -5.18 4.82 0.19
C ARG A 42 -6.67 4.59 0.36
N GLN A 43 -7.18 4.89 1.55
CA GLN A 43 -8.60 4.77 1.84
C GLN A 43 -9.43 5.62 0.86
N ASP A 44 -10.43 5.01 0.23
CA ASP A 44 -11.29 5.66 -0.75
C ASP A 44 -12.66 6.07 -0.19
N TYR A 45 -12.93 5.80 1.09
CA TYR A 45 -14.20 6.12 1.74
C TYR A 45 -15.47 5.59 1.00
N GLY A 46 -15.32 4.57 0.15
CA GLY A 46 -16.42 4.03 -0.67
C GLY A 46 -16.72 4.83 -1.94
N ASP A 47 -15.90 5.82 -2.29
CA ASP A 47 -16.00 6.60 -3.52
C ASP A 47 -14.77 6.34 -4.42
N PRO A 48 -14.92 5.57 -5.52
CA PRO A 48 -13.79 5.20 -6.37
C PRO A 48 -13.24 6.37 -7.21
N GLU A 49 -13.95 7.49 -7.31
CA GLU A 49 -13.56 8.64 -8.14
C GLU A 49 -12.86 9.73 -7.31
N ALA A 50 -13.41 10.04 -6.13
CA ALA A 50 -12.96 11.18 -5.31
C ALA A 50 -12.41 10.79 -3.93
N GLY A 51 -12.56 9.52 -3.53
CA GLY A 51 -12.23 9.03 -2.20
C GLY A 51 -10.81 9.32 -1.73
N THR A 52 -9.82 8.95 -2.56
CA THR A 52 -8.40 9.14 -2.23
C THR A 52 -7.96 10.61 -2.36
N CYS A 53 -8.72 11.43 -3.09
CA CYS A 53 -8.54 12.88 -3.09
C CYS A 53 -8.98 13.48 -1.74
N LEU A 54 -10.12 13.02 -1.21
CA LEU A 54 -10.59 13.44 0.11
C LEU A 54 -9.63 12.99 1.21
N GLU A 55 -9.16 11.75 1.16
CA GLU A 55 -8.15 11.24 2.11
C GLU A 55 -6.87 12.09 2.08
N SER A 56 -6.44 12.59 0.92
CA SER A 56 -5.30 13.52 0.84
C SER A 56 -5.52 14.84 1.59
N LEU A 57 -6.77 15.27 1.73
CA LEU A 57 -7.14 16.52 2.42
C LEU A 57 -7.33 16.32 3.93
N VAL A 58 -8.00 15.23 4.34
CA VAL A 58 -8.44 15.03 5.73
C VAL A 58 -7.71 13.91 6.46
N GLY A 59 -6.85 13.16 5.77
CA GLY A 59 -6.17 11.97 6.26
C GLY A 59 -7.04 10.72 6.20
N GLY A 60 -6.43 9.58 6.51
CA GLY A 60 -7.07 8.26 6.51
C GLY A 60 -6.05 7.14 6.65
N ASN A 61 -6.49 5.90 6.44
CA ASN A 61 -5.59 4.76 6.40
C ASN A 61 -4.94 4.61 5.02
N HIS A 62 -3.73 4.07 5.00
CA HIS A 62 -3.08 3.60 3.80
C HIS A 62 -2.36 2.28 4.07
N PHE A 63 -2.23 1.47 3.03
CA PHE A 63 -1.40 0.28 3.03
C PHE A 63 -0.28 0.44 2.01
N ARG A 64 0.92 0.06 2.43
CA ARG A 64 2.06 -0.10 1.53
C ARG A 64 2.26 -1.57 1.27
N VAL A 65 2.33 -1.92 -0.01
CA VAL A 65 2.50 -3.31 -0.44
C VAL A 65 3.94 -3.55 -0.83
N PHE A 66 4.52 -4.62 -0.29
CA PHE A 66 5.85 -5.10 -0.65
C PHE A 66 5.75 -6.57 -1.07
N ARG A 67 6.42 -6.95 -2.17
CA ARG A 67 6.44 -8.35 -2.63
C ARG A 67 7.74 -9.03 -2.23
N GLN A 68 7.63 -10.16 -1.54
CA GLN A 68 8.79 -10.98 -1.19
C GLN A 68 9.14 -11.92 -2.34
N ASN A 69 10.22 -11.61 -3.06
CA ASN A 69 10.64 -12.33 -4.26
C ASN A 69 12.17 -12.42 -4.42
N GLY A 70 12.91 -12.27 -3.32
CA GLY A 70 14.36 -12.28 -3.34
C GLY A 70 15.00 -13.67 -3.42
N PRO A 71 16.32 -13.71 -3.65
CA PRO A 71 17.06 -14.95 -3.92
C PRO A 71 17.17 -15.90 -2.73
N THR A 72 17.01 -15.41 -1.49
CA THR A 72 17.11 -16.25 -0.27
C THR A 72 15.76 -16.63 0.30
N ALA A 73 14.68 -15.93 -0.09
CA ALA A 73 13.30 -16.31 0.21
C ALA A 73 12.34 -15.77 -0.85
N ASN A 74 11.75 -16.66 -1.65
CA ASN A 74 10.78 -16.27 -2.68
C ASN A 74 9.44 -16.98 -2.43
N SER A 75 8.68 -16.46 -1.45
CA SER A 75 7.33 -16.96 -1.18
C SER A 75 6.30 -16.41 -2.16
N GLY A 76 6.59 -15.30 -2.83
CA GLY A 76 5.62 -14.54 -3.61
C GLY A 76 4.60 -13.78 -2.77
N ALA A 77 4.71 -13.80 -1.43
CA ALA A 77 3.78 -13.15 -0.52
C ALA A 77 3.82 -11.63 -0.66
N LEU A 78 2.67 -11.00 -0.38
CA LEU A 78 2.52 -9.56 -0.25
C LEU A 78 2.49 -9.19 1.22
N PHE A 79 3.42 -8.34 1.63
CA PHE A 79 3.48 -7.74 2.95
C PHE A 79 2.78 -6.38 2.91
N LEU A 80 1.96 -6.13 3.93
CA LEU A 80 1.16 -4.92 4.08
C LEU A 80 1.63 -4.20 5.33
N ALA A 81 1.95 -2.91 5.19
CA ALA A 81 2.38 -2.04 6.28
C ALA A 81 1.59 -0.75 6.29
#